data_AF-A0A6J1RD32-F1
#
_entry.id   AF-A0A6J1RD32-F1
#
_cell.length_a   1.000
_cell.length_b   1.000
_cell.length_c   1.000
_cell.angle_alpha   90.00
_cell.angle_beta   90.00
_cell.angle_gamma   90.00
#
_symmetry.space_group_name_H-M   'P 1'
#
loop_
_entity.id
_entity.type
_entity.pdbx_description
1 polymer ?
#
loop_
_entity_poly.entity_id
_entity_poly.type
_entity_poly.pdbx_seq_one_letter_code
_entity_poly.pdbx_strand_id
1 'polypeptide(L)'
;MIDGGTEGFKGNVRVILPGMNPCIECTLDLYPPQVTYPLCTIANTPRLPEHCVEYVKVIQWPKENPFDCAIDGDDPQHINWIYEKSNDRATQFGIQGLTYRLVQGVVKNIIPAVASTNAAIAAVCATEAFKLATSCSASLTNYMVLNDLDGIYTYTYEAEKRTDCLACSQVPREIEIKDSKCKLQNLIDLLCERPDMQMKNPGLTAIIDGKNKTLYMQMVASIEEKTRENLSKTLIELGLRDGTEINVADVTTPSTVTLKLRFLQDDSASQ
;
A
#
# COMPACT_ATOMS: atom_id res chain seq x y z
N MET A 1 -6.82 -6.68 18.49
CA MET A 1 -6.27 -7.42 17.33
C MET A 1 -4.84 -7.79 17.65
N ILE A 2 -4.44 -9.03 17.37
CA ILE A 2 -3.05 -9.47 17.48
C ILE A 2 -2.61 -9.84 16.07
N ASP A 3 -1.52 -9.23 15.63
CA ASP A 3 -1.00 -9.36 14.28
C ASP A 3 0.44 -9.91 14.34
N GLY A 4 0.77 -10.84 13.45
CA GLY A 4 2.06 -11.49 13.42
C GLY A 4 2.55 -11.66 11.98
N GLY A 5 3.79 -11.22 11.71
CA GLY A 5 4.42 -11.29 10.40
C GLY A 5 5.74 -12.07 10.45
N THR A 6 6.07 -12.73 9.34
CA THR A 6 7.28 -13.57 9.19
C THR A 6 7.88 -13.43 7.80
N GLU A 7 9.20 -13.29 7.73
CA GLU A 7 9.98 -13.30 6.49
C GLU A 7 11.35 -13.92 6.78
N GLY A 8 11.59 -15.11 6.23
CA GLY A 8 12.80 -15.89 6.49
C GLY A 8 13.02 -16.12 7.99
N PHE A 9 14.16 -15.65 8.51
CA PHE A 9 14.54 -15.74 9.92
C PHE A 9 14.14 -14.51 10.75
N LYS A 10 13.32 -13.62 10.18
CA LYS A 10 12.80 -12.43 10.85
C LYS A 10 11.31 -12.55 11.05
N GLY A 11 10.82 -11.96 12.13
CA GLY A 11 9.39 -11.85 12.36
C GLY A 11 9.06 -10.72 13.32
N ASN A 12 7.77 -10.43 13.45
CA ASN A 12 7.27 -9.43 14.37
C ASN A 12 5.90 -9.81 14.91
N VAL A 13 5.59 -9.34 16.12
CA VAL A 13 4.25 -9.44 16.72
C VAL A 13 3.82 -8.06 17.16
N ARG A 14 2.55 -7.76 16.91
CA ARG A 14 1.91 -6.50 17.27
C ARG A 14 0.63 -6.77 18.04
N VAL A 15 0.45 -6.08 19.17
CA VAL A 15 -0.81 -6.11 19.93
C VAL A 15 -1.49 -4.77 19.76
N ILE A 16 -2.60 -4.76 19.03
CA ILE A 16 -3.33 -3.56 18.63
C ILE A 16 -4.67 -3.50 19.39
N LEU A 17 -4.84 -2.43 20.16
CA LEU A 17 -6.06 -2.03 20.86
C LEU A 17 -6.63 -0.80 20.14
N PRO A 18 -7.63 -0.98 19.26
CA PRO A 18 -8.17 0.10 18.44
C PRO A 18 -8.56 1.33 19.26
N GLY A 19 -8.11 2.51 18.84
CA GLY A 19 -8.35 3.77 19.53
C GLY A 19 -7.40 4.05 20.71
N MET A 20 -6.79 3.04 21.31
CA MET A 20 -5.89 3.21 22.47
C MET A 20 -4.41 3.29 22.06
N ASN A 21 -3.93 2.33 21.27
CA ASN A 21 -2.52 2.23 20.88
C ASN A 21 -2.38 2.30 19.34
N PRO A 22 -1.16 2.25 18.74
CA PRO A 22 -1.02 2.39 17.30
C PRO A 22 -1.72 1.25 16.55
N CYS A 23 -2.46 1.59 15.49
CA CYS A 23 -2.97 0.61 14.54
C CYS A 23 -1.88 0.25 13.50
N ILE A 24 -2.22 -0.64 12.55
CA ILE A 24 -1.31 -1.03 11.46
C ILE A 24 -0.81 0.21 10.71
N GLU A 25 -1.72 1.15 10.41
CA GLU A 25 -1.43 2.36 9.65
C GLU A 25 -0.47 3.32 10.38
N CYS A 26 -0.51 3.37 11.71
CA CYS A 26 0.47 4.14 12.49
C CYS A 26 1.91 3.63 12.28
N THR A 27 2.05 2.36 11.89
CA THR A 27 3.33 1.66 11.74
C THR A 27 3.60 1.23 10.30
N LEU A 28 2.91 1.81 9.32
CA LEU A 28 3.06 1.44 7.91
C LEU A 28 4.50 1.69 7.41
N ASP A 29 5.13 2.74 7.93
CA ASP A 29 6.52 3.12 7.59
C ASP A 29 7.56 2.09 8.07
N LEU A 30 7.18 1.13 8.93
CA LEU A 30 8.06 0.05 9.38
C LEU A 30 8.14 -1.11 8.37
N TYR A 31 7.22 -1.18 7.39
CA TYR A 31 7.32 -2.18 6.34
C TYR A 31 8.44 -1.81 5.36
N PRO A 32 9.21 -2.80 4.87
CA PRO A 32 10.25 -2.52 3.88
C PRO A 32 9.62 -1.99 2.59
N PRO A 33 10.30 -1.08 1.87
CA PRO A 33 9.81 -0.58 0.60
C PRO A 33 9.68 -1.73 -0.41
N GLN A 34 8.62 -1.70 -1.21
CA GLN A 34 8.44 -2.69 -2.27
C GLN A 34 9.54 -2.53 -3.33
N VAL A 35 10.18 -3.65 -3.70
CA VAL A 35 11.18 -3.65 -4.77
C VAL A 35 10.47 -3.42 -6.10
N THR A 36 10.70 -2.25 -6.69
CA THR A 36 10.18 -1.88 -8.00
C THR A 36 11.34 -1.52 -8.92
N TYR A 37 11.34 -2.09 -10.13
CA TYR A 37 12.36 -1.83 -11.13
C TYR A 37 11.87 -0.75 -12.09
N PRO A 38 12.63 0.32 -12.35
CA PRO A 38 12.23 1.35 -13.30
C PRO A 38 12.09 0.79 -14.72
N LEU A 39 11.03 1.21 -15.43
CA LEU A 39 10.73 0.69 -16.77
C LEU A 39 11.89 0.94 -17.77
N CYS A 40 12.55 2.09 -17.68
CA CYS A 40 13.71 2.40 -18.53
C CYS A 40 14.89 1.45 -18.30
N THR A 41 15.10 1.00 -17.05
CA THR A 41 16.14 0.04 -16.68
C THR A 41 15.78 -1.35 -17.21
N ILE A 42 14.55 -1.80 -16.99
CA ILE A 42 14.07 -3.09 -17.47
C ILE A 42 14.13 -3.16 -19.00
N ALA A 43 13.69 -2.11 -19.70
CA ALA A 43 13.57 -2.09 -21.16
C ALA A 43 14.91 -1.92 -21.89
N ASN A 44 15.75 -0.98 -21.46
CA ASN A 44 16.90 -0.53 -22.24
C ASN A 44 18.26 -0.92 -21.62
N THR A 45 18.37 -0.96 -20.29
CA THR A 45 19.66 -1.12 -19.60
C THR A 45 19.57 -2.12 -18.44
N PRO A 46 19.24 -3.41 -18.72
CA PRO A 46 19.23 -4.44 -17.68
C PRO A 46 20.65 -4.65 -17.14
N ARG A 47 20.76 -4.96 -15.85
CA ARG A 47 22.03 -5.11 -15.13
C ARG A 47 22.06 -6.35 -14.24
N LEU A 48 20.90 -6.72 -13.70
CA LEU A 48 20.71 -7.87 -12.84
C LEU A 48 19.83 -8.90 -13.56
N PRO A 49 19.97 -10.21 -13.27
CA PRO A 49 19.13 -11.24 -13.87
C PRO A 49 17.64 -11.03 -13.59
N GLU A 50 17.28 -10.43 -12.45
CA GLU A 50 15.91 -10.04 -12.10
C GLU A 50 15.31 -9.05 -13.12
N HIS A 51 16.13 -8.14 -13.68
CA HIS A 51 15.66 -7.18 -14.70
C HIS A 51 15.26 -7.91 -15.99
N CYS A 52 15.94 -9.01 -16.33
CA CYS A 52 15.60 -9.82 -17.49
C CYS A 52 14.25 -10.52 -17.29
N VAL A 53 14.00 -11.07 -16.10
CA VAL A 53 12.74 -11.73 -15.76
C VAL A 53 11.58 -10.73 -15.74
N GLU A 54 11.77 -9.56 -15.12
CA GLU A 54 10.72 -8.55 -15.06
C GLU A 54 10.39 -7.98 -16.45
N TYR A 55 11.38 -7.90 -17.36
CA TYR A 55 11.11 -7.54 -18.76
C TYR A 55 10.17 -8.53 -19.42
N VAL A 56 10.45 -9.82 -19.26
CA VAL A 56 9.64 -10.86 -19.91
C VAL A 56 8.23 -10.84 -19.35
N LYS A 57 8.09 -10.72 -18.04
CA LYS A 57 6.81 -10.65 -17.33
C LYS A 57 5.97 -9.43 -17.72
N VAL A 58 6.56 -8.23 -17.74
CA VAL A 58 5.82 -6.96 -17.91
C VAL A 58 5.70 -6.53 -19.37
N ILE A 59 6.68 -6.84 -20.21
CA ILE A 59 6.75 -6.33 -21.60
C ILE A 59 6.56 -7.45 -22.62
N GLN A 60 7.31 -8.56 -22.50
CA GLN A 60 7.32 -9.57 -23.56
C GLN A 60 6.09 -10.47 -23.55
N TRP A 61 5.64 -10.90 -22.38
CA TRP A 61 4.46 -11.75 -22.24
C TRP A 61 3.20 -11.10 -22.80
N PRO A 62 2.83 -9.85 -22.43
CA PRO A 62 1.64 -9.22 -23.02
C PRO A 62 1.77 -8.97 -24.52
N LYS A 63 3.00 -8.87 -25.04
CA LYS A 63 3.27 -8.62 -26.47
C LYS A 63 3.16 -9.89 -27.31
N GLU A 64 3.72 -11.01 -26.85
CA GLU A 64 3.73 -12.28 -27.58
C GLU A 64 2.49 -13.14 -27.27
N ASN A 65 1.83 -12.88 -26.13
CA ASN A 65 0.66 -13.61 -25.64
C ASN A 65 0.76 -15.13 -25.83
N PRO A 66 1.83 -15.77 -25.32
CA PRO A 66 2.24 -17.12 -25.74
C PRO A 66 1.19 -18.22 -25.50
N PHE A 67 0.29 -18.02 -24.53
CA PHE A 67 -0.73 -18.99 -24.11
C PHE A 67 -2.14 -18.39 -24.09
N ASP A 68 -2.36 -17.23 -24.73
CA ASP A 68 -3.64 -16.50 -24.72
C ASP A 68 -4.24 -16.27 -23.32
N CYS A 69 -3.39 -16.18 -22.29
CA CYS A 69 -3.81 -16.03 -20.90
C CYS A 69 -2.85 -15.16 -20.08
N ALA A 70 -3.31 -14.77 -18.89
CA ALA A 70 -2.46 -14.10 -17.92
C ALA A 70 -1.40 -15.05 -17.36
N ILE A 71 -0.28 -14.50 -16.90
CA ILE A 71 0.80 -15.30 -16.29
C ILE A 71 0.27 -16.00 -15.05
N ASP A 72 0.25 -17.33 -15.10
CA ASP A 72 0.10 -18.19 -13.92
C ASP A 72 1.49 -18.53 -13.36
N GLY A 73 1.75 -18.10 -12.13
CA GLY A 73 3.01 -18.36 -11.43
C GLY A 73 3.17 -19.80 -10.94
N ASP A 74 2.09 -20.58 -10.92
CA ASP A 74 2.06 -21.98 -10.51
C ASP A 74 2.14 -22.96 -11.70
N ASP A 75 1.90 -22.48 -12.92
CA ASP A 75 2.02 -23.30 -14.14
C ASP A 75 3.49 -23.47 -14.56
N PRO A 76 4.03 -24.72 -14.57
CA PRO A 76 5.39 -24.97 -15.02
C PRO A 76 5.66 -24.54 -16.47
N GLN A 77 4.67 -24.59 -17.36
CA GLN A 77 4.81 -24.20 -18.77
C GLN A 77 5.05 -22.69 -18.90
N HIS A 78 4.28 -21.89 -18.15
CA HIS A 78 4.44 -20.44 -18.11
C HIS A 78 5.82 -20.07 -17.57
N ILE A 79 6.24 -20.68 -16.46
CA ILE A 79 7.54 -20.39 -15.84
C ILE A 79 8.69 -20.84 -16.75
N ASN A 80 8.58 -21.99 -17.42
CA ASN A 80 9.58 -22.45 -18.38
C ASN A 80 9.72 -21.48 -19.56
N TRP A 81 8.59 -21.02 -20.12
CA TRP A 81 8.61 -20.04 -21.20
C TRP A 81 9.28 -18.72 -20.75
N ILE A 82 8.94 -18.23 -19.55
CA ILE A 82 9.54 -17.01 -19.00
C ILE A 82 11.04 -17.22 -18.79
N TYR A 83 11.45 -18.38 -18.29
CA TYR A 83 12.85 -18.74 -18.09
C TYR A 83 13.65 -18.73 -19.40
N GLU A 84 13.15 -19.38 -20.47
CA GLU A 84 13.80 -19.41 -21.77
C GLU A 84 13.98 -18.00 -22.35
N LYS A 85 12.91 -17.19 -22.39
CA LYS A 85 12.98 -15.81 -22.91
C LYS A 85 13.88 -14.91 -22.08
N SER A 86 13.89 -15.11 -20.77
CA SER A 86 14.74 -14.34 -19.87
C SER A 86 16.21 -14.73 -20.05
N ASN A 87 16.50 -15.99 -20.33
CA ASN A 87 17.84 -16.48 -20.65
C ASN A 87 18.36 -15.92 -21.99
N ASP A 88 17.51 -15.85 -23.02
CA ASP A 88 17.84 -15.22 -24.30
C ASP A 88 18.23 -13.75 -24.09
N ARG A 89 17.42 -13.02 -23.33
CA ARG A 89 17.69 -11.62 -22.99
C ARG A 89 18.95 -11.47 -22.15
N ALA A 90 19.14 -12.31 -21.13
CA ALA A 90 20.35 -12.28 -20.30
C ALA A 90 21.61 -12.49 -21.15
N THR A 91 21.57 -13.42 -22.11
CA THR A 91 22.67 -13.68 -23.05
C THR A 91 22.96 -12.46 -23.93
N GLN A 92 21.94 -11.77 -24.43
CA GLN A 92 22.11 -10.55 -25.24
C GLN A 92 22.84 -9.43 -24.49
N PHE A 93 22.61 -9.31 -23.19
CA PHE A 93 23.24 -8.28 -22.34
C PHE A 93 24.46 -8.80 -21.55
N GLY A 94 24.88 -10.05 -21.76
CA GLY A 94 26.00 -10.66 -21.05
C GLY A 94 25.78 -10.83 -19.54
N ILE A 95 24.53 -10.94 -19.09
CA ILE A 95 24.15 -11.07 -17.67
C ILE A 95 24.16 -12.56 -17.28
N GLN A 96 24.81 -12.89 -16.17
CA GLN A 96 24.89 -14.25 -15.63
C GLN A 96 24.03 -14.39 -14.36
N GLY A 97 23.84 -15.64 -13.90
CA GLY A 97 23.13 -15.94 -12.65
C GLY A 97 21.63 -16.17 -12.81
N LEU A 98 21.12 -16.26 -14.04
CA LEU A 98 19.74 -16.62 -14.29
C LEU A 98 19.51 -18.10 -13.99
N THR A 99 18.57 -18.40 -13.08
CA THR A 99 18.22 -19.77 -12.69
C THR A 99 16.71 -19.91 -12.67
N TYR A 100 16.20 -21.14 -12.85
CA TYR A 100 14.77 -21.42 -12.78
C TYR A 100 14.16 -20.97 -11.43
N ARG A 101 14.89 -21.21 -10.34
CA ARG A 101 14.49 -20.77 -8.99
C ARG A 101 14.39 -19.25 -8.87
N LEU A 102 15.31 -18.51 -9.48
CA LEU A 102 15.24 -17.04 -9.50
C LEU A 102 14.02 -16.56 -10.27
N VAL A 103 13.73 -17.16 -11.43
CA VAL A 103 12.53 -16.83 -12.23
C VAL A 103 11.26 -17.04 -11.41
N GLN A 104 11.12 -18.19 -10.74
CA GLN A 104 9.99 -18.43 -9.84
C GLN A 104 9.91 -17.40 -8.72
N GLY A 105 11.05 -17.05 -8.13
CA GLY A 105 11.15 -16.02 -7.09
C GLY A 105 10.60 -14.67 -7.53
N VAL A 106 11.00 -14.20 -8.72
CA VAL A 106 10.60 -12.89 -9.28
C VAL A 106 9.16 -12.91 -9.80
N VAL A 107 8.72 -14.00 -10.45
CA VAL A 107 7.36 -14.09 -11.00
C VAL A 107 6.33 -14.14 -9.87
N LYS A 108 6.58 -14.94 -8.83
CA LYS A 108 5.63 -15.15 -7.73
C LYS A 108 5.85 -14.20 -6.54
N ASN A 109 6.85 -13.33 -6.58
CA ASN A 109 7.29 -12.52 -5.43
C ASN A 109 7.47 -13.38 -4.16
N ILE A 110 8.21 -14.50 -4.27
CA ILE A 110 8.33 -15.48 -3.19
C ILE A 110 9.03 -14.87 -1.97
N ILE A 111 8.32 -14.82 -0.84
CA ILE A 111 8.89 -14.49 0.48
C ILE A 111 9.40 -15.80 1.10
N PRO A 112 10.69 -15.91 1.48
CA PRO A 112 11.22 -17.09 2.16
C PRO A 112 10.46 -17.37 3.46
N ALA A 113 10.15 -18.64 3.73
CA ALA A 113 9.45 -19.04 4.94
C ALA A 113 10.09 -20.29 5.56
N VAL A 114 10.20 -20.31 6.89
CA VAL A 114 10.70 -21.45 7.67
C VAL A 114 9.80 -21.73 8.86
N ALA A 115 9.64 -23.01 9.21
CA ALA A 115 8.71 -23.43 10.25
C ALA A 115 9.07 -22.89 11.65
N SER A 116 10.36 -22.72 11.95
CA SER A 116 10.84 -22.21 13.24
C SER A 116 10.36 -20.77 13.51
N THR A 117 10.55 -19.85 12.57
CA THR A 117 10.10 -18.46 12.69
C THR A 117 8.58 -18.38 12.84
N ASN A 118 7.84 -19.15 12.03
CA ASN A 118 6.37 -19.20 12.12
C ASN A 118 5.90 -19.72 13.49
N ALA A 119 6.55 -20.76 14.01
CA ALA A 119 6.23 -21.29 15.33
C ALA A 119 6.52 -20.27 16.45
N ALA A 120 7.66 -19.57 16.38
CA ALA A 120 8.02 -18.56 17.37
C ALA A 120 7.02 -17.39 17.39
N ILE A 121 6.69 -16.82 16.23
CA ILE A 121 5.73 -15.72 16.11
C ILE A 121 4.33 -16.16 16.51
N ALA A 122 3.87 -17.33 16.06
CA ALA A 122 2.56 -17.87 16.45
C ALA A 122 2.45 -18.12 17.97
N ALA A 123 3.52 -18.60 18.61
CA ALA A 123 3.56 -18.81 20.05
C ALA A 123 3.39 -17.51 20.83
N VAL A 124 4.06 -16.44 20.42
CA VAL A 124 3.90 -15.11 21.04
C VAL A 124 2.48 -14.57 20.79
N CYS A 125 1.95 -14.66 19.56
CA CYS A 125 0.58 -14.25 19.27
C CYS A 125 -0.46 -14.97 20.13
N ALA A 126 -0.36 -16.30 20.25
CA ALA A 126 -1.26 -17.11 21.06
C ALA A 126 -1.15 -16.78 22.56
N THR A 127 0.07 -16.51 23.04
CA THR A 127 0.31 -16.09 24.42
C THR A 127 -0.35 -14.74 24.71
N GLU A 128 -0.22 -13.76 23.82
CA GLU A 128 -0.88 -12.46 23.98
C GLU A 128 -2.40 -12.57 23.91
N ALA A 129 -2.93 -13.45 23.07
CA ALA A 129 -4.36 -13.72 23.00
C ALA A 129 -4.88 -14.27 24.33
N PHE A 130 -4.15 -15.22 24.92
CA PHE A 130 -4.48 -15.80 26.22
C PHE A 130 -4.42 -14.76 27.35
N LYS A 131 -3.36 -13.93 27.39
CA LYS A 131 -3.23 -12.83 28.37
C LYS A 131 -4.39 -11.85 28.28
N LEU A 132 -4.75 -11.40 27.08
CA LEU A 132 -5.87 -10.48 26.87
C LEU A 132 -7.22 -11.10 27.25
N ALA A 133 -7.46 -12.37 26.92
CA ALA A 133 -8.73 -13.04 27.20
C ALA A 133 -8.95 -13.30 28.70
N THR A 134 -7.88 -13.57 29.45
CA THR A 134 -7.96 -13.99 30.85
C THR A 134 -7.54 -12.91 31.85
N SER A 135 -6.88 -11.86 31.38
CA SER A 135 -6.24 -10.85 32.23
C SER A 135 -5.29 -11.44 33.27
N CYS A 136 -4.67 -12.60 32.98
CA CYS A 136 -3.77 -13.28 33.91
C CYS A 136 -2.40 -12.61 34.06
N SER A 137 -2.00 -11.77 33.11
CA SER A 137 -0.73 -11.04 33.08
C SER A 137 -0.88 -9.77 32.23
N ALA A 138 0.04 -8.81 32.42
CA ALA A 138 0.20 -7.69 31.51
C ALA A 138 0.54 -8.17 30.08
N SER A 139 -0.06 -7.50 29.10
CA SER A 139 0.19 -7.72 27.67
C SER A 139 1.51 -7.09 27.22
N LEU A 140 1.98 -7.52 26.05
CA LEU A 140 3.10 -6.92 25.33
C LEU A 140 2.91 -5.40 25.16
N THR A 141 4.00 -4.64 25.23
CA THR A 141 4.04 -3.20 24.91
C THR A 141 3.92 -2.97 23.41
N ASN A 142 2.80 -3.39 22.82
CA ASN A 142 2.34 -3.23 21.44
C ASN A 142 3.22 -3.76 20.27
N TYR A 143 4.54 -3.88 20.38
CA TYR A 143 5.42 -4.32 19.29
C TYR A 143 6.59 -5.18 19.77
N MET A 144 6.86 -6.26 19.05
CA MET A 144 8.02 -7.14 19.22
C MET A 144 8.62 -7.49 17.86
N VAL A 145 9.95 -7.50 17.77
CA VAL A 145 10.72 -8.01 16.63
C VAL A 145 11.51 -9.24 17.06
N LEU A 146 11.60 -10.22 16.16
CA LEU A 146 12.45 -11.39 16.23
C LEU A 146 13.42 -11.38 15.06
N ASN A 147 14.69 -11.67 15.32
CA ASN A 147 15.71 -11.94 14.31
C ASN A 147 16.58 -13.11 14.76
N ASP A 148 16.63 -14.17 13.96
CA ASP A 148 17.34 -15.43 14.23
C ASP A 148 18.47 -15.69 13.21
N LEU A 149 19.05 -14.62 12.63
CA LEU A 149 20.17 -14.74 11.69
C LEU A 149 21.53 -14.94 12.40
N ASP A 150 21.79 -14.15 13.45
CA ASP A 150 23.04 -14.15 14.21
C ASP A 150 22.73 -14.37 15.70
N GLY A 151 22.46 -15.63 16.05
CA GLY A 151 21.85 -15.98 17.33
C GLY A 151 20.40 -15.48 17.43
N ILE A 152 19.82 -15.61 18.62
CA ILE A 152 18.42 -15.22 18.85
C ILE A 152 18.37 -13.81 19.41
N TYR A 153 17.88 -12.87 18.61
CA TYR A 153 17.65 -11.50 19.03
C TYR A 153 16.15 -11.19 19.07
N THR A 154 15.70 -10.59 20.17
CA THR A 154 14.35 -10.04 20.27
C THR A 154 14.42 -8.63 20.81
N TYR A 155 13.54 -7.77 20.30
CA TYR A 155 13.41 -6.39 20.77
C TYR A 155 11.94 -6.05 20.92
N THR A 156 11.58 -5.56 22.10
CA THR A 156 10.22 -5.19 22.45
C THR A 156 10.23 -3.71 22.80
N TYR A 157 9.34 -2.94 22.18
CA TYR A 157 9.25 -1.51 22.38
C TYR A 157 7.81 -1.05 22.14
N GLU A 158 7.44 0.05 22.77
CA GLU A 158 6.14 0.69 22.56
C GLU A 158 6.19 1.59 21.34
N ALA A 159 5.60 1.15 20.23
CA ALA A 159 5.38 1.98 19.07
C ALA A 159 4.42 3.13 19.40
N GLU A 160 4.70 4.33 18.88
CA GLU A 160 3.89 5.51 19.16
C GLU A 160 2.64 5.56 18.28
N LYS A 161 1.51 5.96 18.87
CA LYS A 161 0.28 6.22 18.12
C LYS A 161 0.38 7.57 17.42
N ARG A 162 0.39 7.56 16.08
CA ARG A 162 0.32 8.77 15.26
C ARG A 162 -1.00 9.52 15.51
N THR A 163 -0.90 10.80 15.87
CA THR A 163 -2.07 11.67 16.07
C THR A 163 -2.78 12.02 14.78
N ASP A 164 -2.07 11.96 13.64
CA ASP A 164 -2.55 12.24 12.29
C ASP A 164 -2.94 10.97 11.50
N CYS A 165 -3.06 9.82 12.17
CA CYS A 165 -3.34 8.54 11.52
C CYS A 165 -4.73 8.50 10.87
N LEU A 166 -4.80 8.22 9.58
CA LEU A 166 -6.06 8.17 8.82
C LEU A 166 -7.05 7.09 9.28
N ALA A 167 -6.53 6.02 9.91
CA ALA A 167 -7.35 4.87 10.30
C ALA A 167 -7.82 4.94 11.77
N CYS A 168 -6.98 5.39 12.70
CA CYS A 168 -7.29 5.34 14.14
C CYS A 168 -7.32 6.70 14.84
N SER A 169 -7.00 7.78 14.15
CA SER A 169 -7.33 9.13 14.62
C SER A 169 -8.76 9.47 14.19
N GLN A 170 -9.52 10.09 15.09
CA GLN A 170 -10.84 10.65 14.78
C GLN A 170 -10.74 12.15 14.42
N VAL A 171 -9.53 12.64 14.17
CA VAL A 171 -9.30 14.05 13.87
C VAL A 171 -9.28 14.23 12.35
N PRO A 172 -10.14 15.09 11.78
CA PRO A 172 -10.10 15.39 10.36
C PRO A 172 -8.71 15.87 9.95
N ARG A 173 -8.15 15.29 8.90
CA ARG A 173 -6.81 15.64 8.45
C ARG A 173 -6.85 16.82 7.50
N GLU A 174 -6.00 17.82 7.73
CA GLU A 174 -5.97 19.00 6.87
C GLU A 174 -5.24 18.69 5.54
N ILE A 175 -5.89 19.02 4.42
CA ILE A 175 -5.28 19.00 3.08
C ILE A 175 -5.16 20.42 2.58
N GLU A 176 -3.93 20.82 2.30
CA GLU A 176 -3.62 22.11 1.70
C GLU A 176 -3.86 22.08 0.20
N ILE A 177 -4.80 22.90 -0.25
CA ILE A 177 -5.07 23.18 -1.65
C ILE A 177 -4.30 24.46 -2.01
N LYS A 178 -3.23 24.32 -2.79
CA LYS A 178 -2.37 25.44 -3.22
C LYS A 178 -3.00 26.33 -4.28
N ASP A 179 -3.86 25.77 -5.13
CA ASP A 179 -4.48 26.49 -6.24
C ASP A 179 -6.00 26.55 -6.05
N SER A 180 -6.56 27.76 -6.03
CA SER A 180 -8.00 27.99 -5.97
C SER A 180 -8.75 27.43 -7.19
N LYS A 181 -8.05 27.17 -8.30
CA LYS A 181 -8.58 26.53 -9.52
C LYS A 181 -8.39 25.02 -9.56
N CYS A 182 -7.98 24.41 -8.44
CA CYS A 182 -7.84 22.96 -8.33
C CYS A 182 -9.14 22.26 -8.75
N LYS A 183 -9.03 21.31 -9.67
CA LYS A 183 -10.14 20.47 -10.14
C LYS A 183 -10.32 19.27 -9.20
N LEU A 184 -11.52 18.69 -9.20
CA LEU A 184 -11.77 17.48 -8.42
C LEU A 184 -10.84 16.32 -8.83
N GLN A 185 -10.49 16.20 -10.12
CA GLN A 185 -9.52 15.22 -10.60
C GLN A 185 -8.16 15.36 -9.91
N ASN A 186 -7.62 16.57 -9.82
CA ASN A 186 -6.32 16.82 -9.19
C ASN A 186 -6.32 16.45 -7.70
N LEU A 187 -7.46 16.63 -7.02
CA LEU A 187 -7.61 16.19 -5.63
C LEU A 187 -7.57 14.66 -5.52
N ILE A 188 -8.23 13.94 -6.43
CA ILE A 188 -8.19 12.47 -6.48
C ILE A 188 -6.76 12.00 -6.75
N ASP A 189 -6.08 12.57 -7.74
CA ASP A 189 -4.71 12.22 -8.08
C ASP A 189 -3.78 12.46 -6.88
N LEU A 190 -3.97 13.56 -6.16
CA LEU A 190 -3.24 13.85 -4.91
C LEU A 190 -3.46 12.77 -3.84
N LEU A 191 -4.69 12.28 -3.66
CA LEU A 191 -4.99 11.21 -2.68
C LEU A 191 -4.35 9.86 -3.07
N CYS A 192 -4.22 9.60 -4.38
CA CYS A 192 -3.59 8.38 -4.89
C CYS A 192 -2.05 8.44 -4.84
N GLU A 193 -1.45 9.60 -5.13
CA GLU A 193 0.01 9.76 -5.19
C GLU A 193 0.67 9.97 -3.81
N ARG A 194 -0.08 10.49 -2.84
CA ARG A 194 0.46 10.80 -1.51
C ARG A 194 0.96 9.53 -0.80
N PRO A 195 2.22 9.46 -0.34
CA PRO A 195 2.77 8.26 0.30
C PRO A 195 2.04 7.83 1.57
N ASP A 196 1.41 8.78 2.24
CA ASP A 196 0.67 8.62 3.49
C ASP A 196 -0.80 8.24 3.29
N MET A 197 -1.29 8.16 2.05
CA MET A 197 -2.68 7.79 1.71
C MET A 197 -2.74 6.61 0.74
N GLN A 198 -1.94 6.65 -0.35
CA GLN A 198 -1.82 5.61 -1.38
C GLN A 198 -3.16 4.95 -1.77
N MET A 199 -4.22 5.76 -1.87
CA MET A 199 -5.57 5.27 -2.15
C MET A 199 -5.65 4.74 -3.58
N LYS A 200 -6.44 3.69 -3.80
CA LYS A 200 -6.56 3.09 -5.14
C LYS A 200 -7.69 3.72 -5.96
N ASN A 201 -8.91 3.70 -5.43
CA ASN A 201 -10.13 4.16 -6.09
C ASN A 201 -10.98 4.99 -5.10
N PRO A 202 -10.52 6.18 -4.68
CA PRO A 202 -11.19 6.95 -3.64
C PRO A 202 -12.55 7.48 -4.10
N GLY A 203 -13.59 7.16 -3.34
CA GLY A 203 -14.93 7.73 -3.43
C GLY A 203 -15.07 8.94 -2.52
N LEU A 204 -15.50 10.07 -3.07
CA LEU A 204 -15.56 11.37 -2.40
C LEU A 204 -17.01 11.81 -2.18
N THR A 205 -17.34 12.12 -0.93
CA THR A 205 -18.64 12.68 -0.52
C THR A 205 -18.43 13.90 0.37
N ALA A 206 -19.33 14.87 0.31
CA ALA A 206 -19.25 16.08 1.14
C ALA A 206 -20.65 16.53 1.57
N ILE A 207 -20.73 17.22 2.70
CA ILE A 207 -21.95 17.89 3.13
C ILE A 207 -21.92 19.31 2.55
N ILE A 208 -22.79 19.57 1.58
CA ILE A 208 -22.91 20.89 0.95
C ILE A 208 -24.35 21.37 1.16
N ASP A 209 -24.51 22.58 1.72
CA ASP A 209 -25.81 23.18 2.04
C ASP A 209 -26.73 22.25 2.87
N GLY A 210 -26.15 21.49 3.81
CA GLY A 210 -26.87 20.57 4.70
C GLY A 210 -27.31 19.25 4.05
N LYS A 211 -26.91 18.97 2.81
CA LYS A 211 -27.19 17.70 2.12
C LYS A 211 -25.91 16.94 1.82
N ASN A 212 -25.93 15.63 2.04
CA ASN A 212 -24.87 14.74 1.57
C ASN A 212 -24.89 14.68 0.03
N LYS A 213 -23.81 15.15 -0.59
CA LYS A 213 -23.62 15.15 -2.04
C LYS A 213 -22.42 14.28 -2.38
N THR A 214 -22.64 13.31 -3.27
CA THR A 214 -21.55 12.52 -3.84
C THR A 214 -20.82 13.36 -4.88
N LEU A 215 -19.53 13.61 -4.65
CA LEU A 215 -18.69 14.37 -5.56
C LEU A 215 -18.23 13.47 -6.71
N TYR A 216 -17.69 12.30 -6.37
CA TYR A 216 -17.23 11.28 -7.31
C TYR A 216 -17.20 9.90 -6.67
N MET A 217 -17.57 8.85 -7.41
CA MET A 217 -17.53 7.46 -6.92
C MET A 217 -17.38 6.47 -8.08
N GLN A 218 -16.25 5.76 -8.16
CA GLN A 218 -15.97 4.79 -9.24
C GLN A 218 -16.60 3.42 -9.05
N MET A 219 -16.80 2.99 -7.80
CA MET A 219 -17.18 1.61 -7.49
C MET A 219 -18.56 1.21 -8.03
N VAL A 220 -19.43 2.18 -8.35
CA VAL A 220 -20.79 1.94 -8.83
C VAL A 220 -20.97 2.63 -10.17
N ALA A 221 -21.02 1.86 -11.26
CA ALA A 221 -21.07 2.37 -12.63
C ALA A 221 -22.16 3.43 -12.87
N SER A 222 -23.36 3.24 -12.31
CA SER A 222 -24.47 4.18 -12.45
C SER A 222 -24.26 5.53 -11.73
N ILE A 223 -23.45 5.56 -10.67
CA ILE A 223 -23.08 6.78 -9.93
C ILE A 223 -21.85 7.41 -10.58
N GLU A 224 -20.93 6.60 -11.06
CA GLU A 224 -19.72 7.03 -11.78
C GLU A 224 -20.10 7.85 -13.01
N GLU A 225 -20.99 7.35 -13.87
CA GLU A 225 -21.49 8.08 -15.05
C GLU A 225 -22.08 9.45 -14.69
N LYS A 226 -22.86 9.52 -13.60
CA LYS A 226 -23.52 10.76 -13.14
C LYS A 226 -22.56 11.74 -12.48
N THR A 227 -21.45 11.26 -11.92
CA THR A 227 -20.50 12.08 -11.17
C THR A 227 -19.23 12.38 -11.97
N ARG A 228 -19.02 11.72 -13.11
CA ARG A 228 -17.87 11.94 -14.01
C ARG A 228 -17.76 13.38 -14.48
N GLU A 229 -18.89 14.06 -14.71
CA GLU A 229 -18.89 15.49 -15.09
C GLU A 229 -18.32 16.41 -14.00
N ASN A 230 -18.28 15.97 -12.74
CA ASN A 230 -17.73 16.78 -11.65
C ASN A 230 -16.20 16.78 -11.63
N LEU A 231 -15.54 15.81 -12.29
CA LEU A 231 -14.08 15.72 -12.34
C LEU A 231 -13.43 16.94 -13.00
N SER A 232 -14.10 17.52 -14.00
CA SER A 232 -13.62 18.69 -14.73
C SER A 232 -13.92 20.03 -14.06
N LYS A 233 -14.83 20.04 -13.08
CA LYS A 233 -15.25 21.23 -12.32
C LYS A 233 -14.23 21.57 -11.23
N THR A 234 -14.15 22.84 -10.88
CA THR A 234 -13.30 23.31 -9.78
C THR A 234 -13.91 22.97 -8.43
N LEU A 235 -13.09 22.84 -7.38
CA LEU A 235 -13.59 22.58 -6.02
C LEU A 235 -14.58 23.67 -5.56
N ILE A 236 -14.33 24.92 -5.95
CA ILE A 236 -15.20 26.08 -5.64
C ILE A 236 -16.55 25.97 -6.36
N GLU A 237 -16.56 25.59 -7.65
CA GLU A 237 -17.81 25.35 -8.42
C GLU A 237 -18.66 24.22 -7.82
N LEU A 238 -18.01 23.24 -7.20
CA LEU A 238 -18.68 22.13 -6.53
C LEU A 238 -19.27 22.53 -5.17
N GLY A 239 -19.00 23.74 -4.68
CA GLY A 239 -19.48 24.26 -3.40
C GLY A 239 -18.53 23.96 -2.23
N LEU A 240 -17.31 23.49 -2.49
CA LEU A 240 -16.31 23.25 -1.46
C LEU A 240 -15.58 24.54 -1.12
N ARG A 241 -15.58 24.90 0.16
CA ARG A 241 -14.92 26.11 0.68
C ARG A 241 -13.83 25.74 1.68
N ASP A 242 -13.04 26.73 2.08
CA ASP A 242 -12.11 26.59 3.18
C ASP A 242 -12.80 26.07 4.46
N GLY A 243 -12.19 25.08 5.10
CA GLY A 243 -12.70 24.38 6.27
C GLY A 243 -13.78 23.32 5.99
N THR A 244 -14.15 23.08 4.72
CA THR A 244 -15.14 22.04 4.37
C THR A 244 -14.57 20.65 4.63
N GLU A 245 -15.34 19.81 5.31
CA GLU A 245 -15.00 18.41 5.52
C GLU A 245 -15.51 17.54 4.36
N ILE A 246 -14.61 16.73 3.82
CA ILE A 246 -14.90 15.72 2.81
C ILE A 246 -14.66 14.34 3.41
N ASN A 247 -15.55 13.42 3.07
CA ASN A 247 -15.54 12.04 3.49
C ASN A 247 -15.08 11.17 2.32
N VAL A 248 -13.94 10.51 2.52
CA VAL A 248 -13.30 9.67 1.51
C VAL A 248 -13.41 8.21 1.93
N ALA A 249 -13.98 7.39 1.05
CA ALA A 249 -14.04 5.94 1.22
C ALA A 249 -13.22 5.29 0.10
N ASP A 250 -12.31 4.39 0.45
CA ASP A 250 -11.47 3.69 -0.53
C ASP A 250 -11.34 2.21 -0.18
N VAL A 251 -10.98 1.38 -1.16
CA VAL A 251 -10.73 -0.05 -0.94
C VAL A 251 -9.52 -0.33 -0.04
N THR A 252 -8.61 0.65 0.13
CA THR A 252 -7.46 0.54 1.03
C THR A 252 -7.83 0.67 2.51
N THR A 253 -8.92 1.38 2.83
CA THR A 253 -9.31 1.68 4.21
C THR A 253 -10.75 1.25 4.48
N PRO A 254 -11.01 0.38 5.46
CA PRO A 254 -12.36 -0.11 5.74
C PRO A 254 -13.28 0.97 6.34
N SER A 255 -12.71 2.05 6.87
CA SER A 255 -13.42 3.18 7.46
C SER A 255 -13.29 4.43 6.58
N THR A 256 -14.36 5.21 6.50
CA THR A 256 -14.35 6.52 5.85
C THR A 256 -13.37 7.47 6.54
N VAL A 257 -12.46 8.04 5.77
CA VAL A 257 -11.49 9.05 6.22
C VAL A 257 -12.11 10.44 6.04
N THR A 258 -12.13 11.24 7.10
CA THR A 258 -12.56 12.65 7.02
C THR A 258 -11.36 13.56 6.81
N LEU A 259 -11.41 14.36 5.75
CA LEU A 259 -10.38 15.33 5.40
C LEU A 259 -10.98 16.73 5.47
N LYS A 260 -10.24 17.68 6.03
CA LYS A 260 -10.61 19.08 6.09
C LYS A 260 -9.83 19.85 5.04
N LEU A 261 -10.54 20.49 4.13
CA LEU A 261 -9.91 21.27 3.06
C LEU A 261 -9.41 22.61 3.62
N ARG A 262 -8.16 22.95 3.31
CA ARG A 262 -7.55 24.23 3.61
C ARG A 262 -7.04 24.89 2.34
N PHE A 263 -7.67 25.98 1.92
CA PHE A 263 -7.23 26.74 0.75
C PHE A 263 -6.18 27.76 1.18
N LEU A 264 -4.97 27.65 0.64
CA LEU A 264 -3.94 28.67 0.85
C LEU A 264 -4.34 29.88 0.00
N GLN A 265 -4.61 31.02 0.65
CA GLN A 265 -4.80 32.27 -0.07
C GLN A 265 -3.46 32.68 -0.70
N ASP A 266 -3.48 33.08 -1.96
CA ASP A 266 -2.34 33.79 -2.56
C ASP A 266 -2.11 35.07 -1.75
N ASP A 267 -0.99 35.13 -1.01
CA ASP A 267 -0.47 36.34 -0.33
C ASP A 267 -0.05 37.46 -1.32
N SER A 268 -0.67 37.53 -2.51
CA SER A 268 -0.42 38.56 -3.52
C SER A 268 -1.46 39.70 -3.52
N ALA A 269 -2.40 39.72 -2.56
CA ALA A 269 -3.43 40.76 -2.44
C ALA A 269 -3.30 41.63 -1.18
N SER A 270 -2.08 41.84 -0.68
CA SER A 270 -1.79 42.92 0.28
C SER A 270 -0.53 43.68 -0.11
N GLN A 271 -0.66 44.48 -1.18
CA GLN A 271 0.06 45.74 -1.42
C GLN A 271 -0.78 46.64 -2.33
#